data_AF-A0A952FCQ3-F1
#
_entry.id   AF-A0A952FCQ3-F1
#
_cell.length_a   1.000
_cell.length_b   1.000
_cell.length_c   1.000
_cell.angle_alpha   90.00
_cell.angle_beta   90.00
_cell.angle_gamma   90.00
#
_symmetry.space_group_name_H-M   'P 1'
#
loop_
_entity.id
_entity.type
_entity.pdbx_description
1 polymer ?
#
loop_
_entity_poly.entity_id
_entity_poly.type
_entity_poly.pdbx_seq_one_letter_code
_entity_poly.pdbx_strand_id
1 'polypeptide(L)' 'MATPARIPPIQCLLTFEALARLRSVTQAAEELCVTPSAVSHRVKQLEQIIGT' A
#
# COMPACT_ATOMS: atom_id res chain seq x y z
N MET A 1 -2.09 23.87 -8.18
CA MET A 1 -3.29 23.27 -8.80
C MET A 1 -3.38 21.84 -8.31
N ALA A 2 -4.33 21.50 -7.44
CA ALA A 2 -4.47 20.15 -6.91
C ALA A 2 -5.08 19.26 -8.00
N THR A 3 -4.28 18.35 -8.56
CA THR A 3 -4.74 17.30 -9.46
C THR A 3 -5.89 16.56 -8.78
N PRO A 4 -7.03 16.26 -9.44
CA PRO A 4 -8.12 15.53 -8.80
C PRO A 4 -7.53 14.24 -8.22
N ALA A 5 -7.64 14.09 -6.90
CA ALA A 5 -7.06 12.98 -6.15
C ALA A 5 -7.58 11.68 -6.77
N ARG A 6 -6.74 11.06 -7.61
CA ARG A 6 -7.08 9.82 -8.28
C ARG A 6 -7.21 8.79 -7.19
N ILE A 7 -8.37 8.14 -7.11
CA ILE A 7 -8.60 7.08 -6.12
C ILE A 7 -7.44 6.08 -6.23
N PRO A 8 -6.67 5.84 -5.16
CA PRO A 8 -5.55 4.90 -5.21
C PRO A 8 -6.05 3.51 -5.63
N PRO A 9 -5.23 2.72 -6.35
CA PRO A 9 -5.59 1.34 -6.66
C PRO A 9 -5.96 0.57 -5.39
N ILE A 10 -7.02 -0.23 -5.43
CA ILE A 10 -7.54 -0.95 -4.24
C ILE A 10 -6.47 -1.78 -3.53
N GLN A 11 -5.56 -2.37 -4.28
CA GLN A 11 -4.40 -3.11 -3.76
C GLN A 11 -3.46 -2.27 -2.88
N CYS A 12 -3.32 -0.97 -3.14
CA CYS A 12 -2.54 -0.06 -2.31
C CYS A 12 -3.23 0.18 -0.96
N LEU A 13 -4.55 0.35 -0.97
CA LEU A 13 -5.37 0.54 0.22
C LEU A 13 -5.39 -0.72 1.09
N LEU A 14 -5.56 -1.90 0.48
CA LEU A 14 -5.51 -3.19 1.16
C LEU A 14 -4.13 -3.45 1.77
N THR A 15 -3.06 -3.17 1.03
CA THR A 15 -1.70 -3.29 1.55
C THR A 15 -1.43 -2.35 2.72
N PHE A 16 -1.94 -1.12 2.66
CA PHE A 16 -1.80 -0.17 3.76
C PHE A 16 -2.58 -0.59 5.01
N GLU A 17 -3.83 -1.04 4.86
CA GLU A 17 -4.64 -1.55 5.98
C GLU A 17 -3.95 -2.74 6.65
N ALA A 18 -3.55 -3.74 5.86
CA ALA A 18 -2.91 -4.94 6.38
C ALA A 18 -1.60 -4.62 7.12
N LEU A 19 -0.78 -3.72 6.58
CA LEU A 19 0.42 -3.23 7.24
C LEU A 19 0.12 -2.48 8.53
N ALA A 20 -0.91 -1.63 8.56
CA ALA A 20 -1.29 -0.88 9.75
C ALA A 20 -1.78 -1.81 10.88
N ARG A 21 -2.53 -2.86 10.52
CA ARG A 21 -3.05 -3.86 11.47
C ARG A 21 -1.96 -4.81 11.97
N LEU A 22 -1.16 -5.37 11.07
CA LEU A 22 -0.15 -6.40 11.38
C LEU A 22 1.17 -5.81 11.87
N ARG A 23 1.47 -4.55 11.50
CA ARG A 23 2.74 -3.86 11.79
C ARG A 23 3.97 -4.62 11.31
N SER A 24 3.81 -5.44 10.27
CA SER A 24 4.86 -6.30 9.72
C SER A 24 4.69 -6.47 8.21
N VAL A 25 5.74 -6.15 7.46
CA VAL A 25 5.79 -6.31 5.99
C VAL A 25 5.69 -7.77 5.60
N THR A 26 6.37 -8.66 6.32
CA THR A 26 6.37 -10.10 6.04
C THR A 26 4.98 -10.69 6.25
N GLN A 27 4.32 -10.38 7.37
CA GLN A 27 2.98 -10.90 7.65
C GLN A 27 1.92 -10.33 6.70
N ALA A 28 2.02 -9.05 6.33
CA ALA A 28 1.13 -8.45 5.34
C ALA A 28 1.32 -9.07 3.95
N ALA A 29 2.56 -9.44 3.59
CA ALA A 29 2.85 -10.10 2.33
C ALA A 29 2.27 -11.53 2.31
N GLU A 30 2.42 -12.27 3.41
CA GLU A 30 1.82 -13.61 3.57
C GLU A 30 0.29 -13.55 3.49
N GLU A 31 -0.36 -12.62 4.20
CA GLU A 31 -1.82 -12.49 4.22
C GLU A 31 -2.39 -12.11 2.84
N LEU A 32 -1.68 -11.25 2.10
CA LEU A 32 -2.10 -10.80 0.78
C LEU A 32 -1.62 -11.70 -0.36
N CYS A 33 -0.96 -12.83 -0.06
CA CYS A 33 -0.39 -13.76 -1.04
C CYS A 33 0.53 -13.08 -2.07
N VAL A 34 1.40 -12.17 -1.60
CA VAL A 34 2.38 -11.45 -2.44
C VAL A 34 3.78 -11.52 -1.84
N THR A 35 4.77 -11.00 -2.57
CA THR A 35 6.13 -10.87 -2.04
C THR A 35 6.27 -9.65 -1.12
N PRO A 36 7.18 -9.66 -0.14
CA PRO A 36 7.49 -8.48 0.68
C PRO A 36 7.85 -7.23 -0.16
N SER A 37 8.54 -7.42 -1.28
CA SER A 37 8.86 -6.32 -2.20
C SER A 37 7.61 -5.68 -2.84
N ALA A 38 6.58 -6.48 -3.15
CA ALA A 38 5.33 -5.98 -3.69
C ALA A 38 4.56 -5.13 -2.67
N VAL A 39 4.62 -5.50 -1.39
CA VAL A 39 4.06 -4.72 -0.28
C VAL A 39 4.74 -3.34 -0.21
N SER A 40 6.07 -3.31 -0.15
CA SER A 40 6.82 -2.04 -0.13
C SER A 40 6.55 -1.17 -1.36
N HIS A 41 6.44 -1.79 -2.55
CA HIS A 41 6.14 -1.07 -3.78
C HIS A 41 4.75 -0.42 -3.75
N ARG A 42 3.73 -1.14 -3.27
CA ARG A 42 2.35 -0.64 -3.15
C ARG A 42 2.22 0.48 -2.12
N VAL A 43 2.96 0.44 -1.01
CA VAL A 43 3.00 1.54 -0.03
C VAL A 43 3.65 2.77 -0.65
N LYS A 44 4.81 2.62 -1.29
CA LYS A 44 5.48 3.73 -1.96
C LYS A 44 4.60 4.34 -3.06
N GLN A 45 3.87 3.50 -3.79
CA GLN A 45 2.91 3.97 -4.78
C GLN A 45 1.77 4.76 -4.12
N LEU A 46 1.27 4.32 -2.97
CA LEU A 46 0.24 5.04 -2.21
C LEU A 46 0.73 6.42 -1.78
N GLU A 47 1.92 6.49 -1.17
CA GLU A 47 2.60 7.72 -0.73
C GLU A 47 2.72 8.72 -1.89
N GLN A 48 3.19 8.26 -3.06
CA GLN A 48 3.30 9.06 -4.27
C GLN A 48 1.94 9.61 -4.77
N ILE A 49 0.85 8.84 -4.61
CA ILE A 49 -0.49 9.27 -5.04
C ILE A 49 -1.05 10.35 -4.10
N ILE A 50 -0.79 10.25 -2.80
CA ILE A 50 -1.32 11.20 -1.80
C ILE A 50 -0.38 12.39 -1.55
N GLY A 51 0.85 12.34 -2.05
CA GLY A 51 1.84 13.41 -1.92
C GLY A 51 2.55 13.43 -0.56
N THR A 52 2.77 12.25 0.02
CA THR A 52 3.64 12.05 1.20
C THR A 52 4.92 11.34 0.75
#